data_AF-A0A920LE72-F1
#
_entry.id   AF-A0A920LE72-F1
#
_cell.length_a   1.000
_cell.length_b   1.000
_cell.length_c   1.000
_cell.angle_alpha   90.00
_cell.angle_beta   90.00
_cell.angle_gamma   90.00
#
_symmetry.space_group_name_H-M   'P 1'
#
loop_
_entity.id
_entity.type
_entity.pdbx_description
1 polymer ?
#
loop_
_entity_poly.entity_id
_entity_poly.type
_entity_poly.pdbx_seq_one_letter_code
_entity_poly.pdbx_strand_id
1 'polypeptide(L)'
;MDAVTVSTPDHTHAIIASTAMKKGLHVYVQKPLTHNIQEARILTILAKDNKVVTQMGNQGGSCSGVSKIQEWIDKKLIGKVSKINVWTDRPVWPQGFQMKRSSQKKPNNLNWDLWLGPANYTDYTTELHPFNWRGWWDYGTGALGDMGCHLLDVPFKSLDLGYPTDVECSVATVFEKAWNHNYVPEGCPSSSIVTLNFDETPKNKSNVELVWMDGGLRPSHPQLIPADDFLGEEYSRNGVLMIGEKGVISCGTYARNPKLYRKGEKTITFNTDSIGEGYLFRFYSSRKMDQSM
;
A
#
# COMPACT_ATOMS: atom_id res chain seq x y z
N MET A 1 -27.09 9.82 -14.03
CA MET A 1 -25.78 9.35 -13.53
C MET A 1 -25.83 9.58 -12.04
N ASP A 2 -25.71 8.50 -11.26
CA ASP A 2 -25.91 8.54 -9.80
C ASP A 2 -24.58 8.38 -9.04
N ALA A 3 -23.60 7.77 -9.69
CA ALA A 3 -22.27 7.58 -9.17
C ALA A 3 -21.22 7.65 -10.28
N VAL A 4 -19.97 7.87 -9.89
CA VAL A 4 -18.79 7.71 -10.76
C VAL A 4 -17.79 6.76 -10.13
N THR A 5 -17.11 5.99 -10.97
CA THR A 5 -15.90 5.25 -10.60
C THR A 5 -14.67 5.99 -11.12
N VAL A 6 -13.72 6.26 -10.24
CA VAL A 6 -12.46 6.93 -10.56
C VAL A 6 -11.36 5.89 -10.50
N SER A 7 -10.80 5.57 -11.66
CA SER A 7 -9.74 4.55 -11.85
C SER A 7 -8.58 5.11 -12.69
N THR A 8 -8.33 6.40 -12.54
CA THR A 8 -7.23 7.14 -13.20
C THR A 8 -5.94 6.99 -12.37
N PRO A 9 -4.82 7.63 -12.76
CA PRO A 9 -3.65 7.72 -11.89
C PRO A 9 -3.89 8.59 -10.64
N ASP A 10 -3.11 8.35 -9.59
CA ASP A 10 -3.30 8.88 -8.23
C ASP A 10 -3.45 10.41 -8.21
N HIS A 11 -2.61 11.14 -8.95
CA HIS A 11 -2.60 12.61 -9.00
C HIS A 11 -3.89 13.24 -9.53
N THR A 12 -4.75 12.47 -10.19
CA THR A 12 -6.04 12.97 -10.72
C THR A 12 -7.23 12.58 -9.85
N HIS A 13 -7.07 11.68 -8.88
CA HIS A 13 -8.17 11.13 -8.10
C HIS A 13 -8.99 12.21 -7.40
N ALA A 14 -8.31 13.09 -6.64
CA ALA A 14 -8.99 14.07 -5.81
C ALA A 14 -9.77 15.12 -6.61
N ILE A 15 -9.24 15.59 -7.73
CA ILE A 15 -9.93 16.60 -8.55
C ILE A 15 -11.17 16.02 -9.25
N ILE A 16 -11.09 14.79 -9.74
CA ILE A 16 -12.22 14.10 -10.36
C ILE A 16 -13.29 13.80 -9.30
N ALA A 17 -12.88 13.22 -8.16
CA ALA A 17 -13.79 12.87 -7.08
C ALA A 17 -14.49 14.12 -6.51
N SER A 18 -13.74 15.18 -6.21
CA SER A 18 -14.31 16.44 -5.69
C SER A 18 -15.31 17.07 -6.66
N THR A 19 -15.04 17.03 -7.97
CA THR A 19 -15.95 17.55 -8.99
C THR A 19 -17.25 16.75 -9.03
N ALA A 20 -17.18 15.42 -8.89
CA ALA A 20 -18.36 14.56 -8.83
C ALA A 20 -19.18 14.79 -7.55
N MET A 21 -18.52 14.86 -6.38
CA MET A 21 -19.18 15.12 -5.10
C MET A 21 -19.93 16.46 -5.10
N LYS A 22 -19.32 17.52 -5.64
CA LYS A 22 -19.96 18.86 -5.78
C LYS A 22 -21.18 18.86 -6.68
N LYS A 23 -21.35 17.84 -7.52
CA LYS A 23 -22.54 17.63 -8.36
C LYS A 23 -23.56 16.69 -7.71
N GLY A 24 -23.36 16.31 -6.44
CA GLY A 24 -24.23 15.39 -5.71
C GLY A 24 -24.07 13.92 -6.11
N LEU A 25 -23.00 13.55 -6.81
CA LEU A 25 -22.75 12.19 -7.26
C LEU A 25 -22.00 11.38 -6.22
N HIS A 26 -22.39 10.12 -6.03
CA HIS A 26 -21.62 9.18 -5.23
C HIS A 26 -20.30 8.82 -5.93
N VAL A 27 -19.26 8.49 -5.17
CA VAL A 27 -17.96 8.17 -5.74
C VAL A 27 -17.39 6.85 -5.23
N TYR A 28 -16.91 6.04 -6.16
CA TYR A 28 -15.99 4.94 -5.88
C TYR A 28 -14.63 5.34 -6.44
N VAL A 29 -13.61 5.47 -5.60
CA VAL A 29 -12.28 5.93 -6.03
C VAL A 29 -11.28 4.80 -5.77
N GLN A 30 -10.54 4.37 -6.79
CA GLN A 30 -9.51 3.35 -6.61
C GLN A 30 -8.44 3.80 -5.62
N LYS A 31 -7.73 2.81 -5.06
CA LYS A 31 -6.55 3.06 -4.24
C LYS A 31 -5.38 3.61 -5.08
N PRO A 32 -4.46 4.35 -4.45
CA PRO A 32 -4.66 5.11 -3.20
C PRO A 32 -5.76 6.17 -3.39
N LEU A 33 -6.53 6.48 -2.33
CA LEU A 33 -7.67 7.40 -2.43
C LEU A 33 -7.29 8.78 -2.99
N THR A 34 -6.13 9.29 -2.57
CA THR A 34 -5.62 10.61 -2.93
C THR A 34 -4.10 10.59 -3.05
N HIS A 35 -3.55 11.62 -3.67
CA HIS A 35 -2.11 11.80 -3.84
C HIS A 35 -1.42 12.27 -2.54
N ASN A 36 -2.14 13.04 -1.71
CA ASN A 36 -1.63 13.54 -0.43
C ASN A 36 -2.73 13.62 0.65
N ILE A 37 -2.32 13.91 1.89
CA ILE A 37 -3.19 13.96 3.08
C ILE A 37 -4.18 15.13 3.02
N GLN A 38 -3.77 16.27 2.44
CA GLN A 38 -4.64 17.45 2.34
C GLN A 38 -5.85 17.17 1.45
N GLU A 39 -5.64 16.52 0.31
CA GLU A 39 -6.71 16.07 -0.57
C GLU A 39 -7.68 15.12 0.14
N ALA A 40 -7.17 14.15 0.92
CA ALA A 40 -8.03 13.23 1.67
C ALA A 40 -8.96 14.00 2.62
N ARG A 41 -8.42 14.97 3.36
CA ARG A 41 -9.20 15.83 4.27
C ARG A 41 -10.25 16.66 3.53
N ILE A 42 -9.90 17.23 2.37
CA ILE A 42 -10.83 17.98 1.53
C ILE A 42 -11.97 17.09 1.04
N LEU A 43 -11.67 15.88 0.55
CA LEU A 43 -12.69 14.94 0.11
C LEU A 43 -13.61 14.50 1.25
N THR A 44 -13.10 14.33 2.48
CA THR A 44 -13.94 14.06 3.65
C THR A 44 -14.95 15.18 3.91
N ILE A 45 -14.51 16.44 3.85
CA ILE A 45 -15.39 17.60 4.04
C ILE A 45 -16.45 17.65 2.93
N LEU A 46 -16.03 17.51 1.67
CA LEU A 46 -16.95 17.55 0.53
C LEU A 46 -17.98 16.42 0.57
N ALA A 47 -17.58 15.21 0.95
CA ALA A 47 -18.49 14.08 1.07
C ALA A 47 -19.60 14.36 2.10
N LYS A 48 -19.21 14.92 3.25
CA LYS A 48 -20.14 15.31 4.33
C LYS A 48 -21.08 16.43 3.88
N ASP A 49 -20.53 17.50 3.31
CA ASP A 49 -21.31 18.70 2.95
C ASP A 49 -22.31 18.43 1.84
N ASN A 50 -21.93 17.61 0.85
CA ASN A 50 -22.79 17.22 -0.26
C ASN A 50 -23.65 15.99 0.02
N LYS A 51 -23.51 15.38 1.21
CA LYS A 51 -24.27 14.19 1.65
C LYS A 51 -24.18 13.02 0.67
N VAL A 52 -22.99 12.78 0.12
CA VAL A 52 -22.73 11.72 -0.85
C VAL A 52 -22.06 10.52 -0.21
N VAL A 53 -22.43 9.32 -0.65
CA VAL A 53 -21.74 8.07 -0.28
C VAL A 53 -20.43 7.97 -1.04
N THR A 54 -19.39 7.55 -0.33
CA THR A 54 -18.04 7.38 -0.88
C THR A 54 -17.48 6.01 -0.51
N GLN A 55 -16.66 5.45 -1.39
CA GLN A 55 -15.95 4.20 -1.14
C GLN A 55 -14.58 4.23 -1.81
N MET A 56 -13.52 3.87 -1.05
CA MET A 56 -12.22 3.59 -1.63
C MET A 56 -12.20 2.14 -2.13
N GLY A 57 -11.64 1.92 -3.31
CA GLY A 57 -11.42 0.60 -3.89
C GLY A 57 -10.25 -0.15 -3.23
N ASN A 58 -10.44 -0.55 -1.98
CA ASN A 58 -9.51 -1.39 -1.22
C ASN A 58 -10.15 -2.73 -0.85
N GLN A 59 -10.12 -3.65 -1.81
CA GLN A 59 -10.91 -4.87 -1.85
C GLN A 59 -10.53 -5.85 -0.73
N GLY A 60 -9.24 -5.88 -0.34
CA GLY A 60 -8.81 -6.78 0.72
C GLY A 60 -9.36 -6.44 2.10
N GLY A 61 -9.92 -5.23 2.29
CA GLY A 61 -10.55 -4.87 3.54
C GLY A 61 -11.78 -5.70 3.91
N SER A 62 -12.31 -6.47 2.97
CA SER A 62 -13.42 -7.41 3.16
C SER A 62 -13.00 -8.88 3.09
N CYS A 63 -11.69 -9.18 3.01
CA CYS A 63 -11.20 -10.57 2.97
C CYS A 63 -11.40 -11.28 4.31
N SER A 64 -11.75 -12.56 4.27
CA SER A 64 -11.96 -13.41 5.44
C SER A 64 -10.72 -13.50 6.35
N GLY A 65 -9.52 -13.38 5.78
CA GLY A 65 -8.28 -13.32 6.53
C GLY A 65 -8.22 -12.15 7.52
N VAL A 66 -8.77 -10.98 7.16
CA VAL A 66 -8.84 -9.81 8.04
C VAL A 66 -9.72 -10.10 9.25
N SER A 67 -10.89 -10.71 9.01
CA SER A 67 -11.81 -11.13 10.08
C SER A 67 -11.17 -12.20 10.98
N LYS A 68 -10.40 -13.11 10.39
CA LYS A 68 -9.72 -14.17 11.15
C LYS A 68 -8.62 -13.62 12.06
N ILE A 69 -7.83 -12.67 11.58
CA ILE A 69 -6.79 -12.02 12.39
C ILE A 69 -7.45 -11.21 13.52
N GLN A 70 -8.53 -10.49 13.25
CA GLN A 70 -9.31 -9.80 14.29
C GLN A 70 -9.78 -10.77 15.37
N GLU A 71 -10.33 -11.93 15.00
CA GLU A 71 -10.71 -12.98 15.95
C GLU A 71 -9.53 -13.42 16.84
N TRP A 72 -8.34 -13.61 16.27
CA TRP A 72 -7.15 -14.01 17.03
C TRP A 72 -6.66 -12.92 17.99
N ILE A 73 -6.72 -11.65 17.58
CA ILE A 73 -6.37 -10.50 18.41
C ILE A 73 -7.39 -10.29 19.53
N ASP A 74 -8.68 -10.39 19.22
CA ASP A 74 -9.77 -10.23 20.20
C ASP A 74 -9.71 -11.36 21.27
N LYS A 75 -9.34 -12.58 20.87
CA LYS A 75 -9.07 -13.71 21.77
C LYS A 75 -7.72 -13.64 22.50
N LYS A 76 -6.92 -12.58 22.28
CA LYS A 76 -5.61 -12.37 22.90
C LYS A 76 -4.63 -13.53 22.69
N LEU A 77 -4.69 -14.19 21.53
CA LEU A 77 -3.89 -15.39 21.27
C LEU A 77 -2.38 -15.11 21.23
N ILE A 78 -1.97 -13.89 20.86
CA ILE A 78 -0.57 -13.45 20.89
C ILE A 78 -0.28 -12.44 22.02
N GLY A 79 -1.23 -12.18 22.93
CA GLY A 79 -1.07 -11.16 23.97
C GLY A 79 -1.11 -9.73 23.41
N LYS A 80 -0.42 -8.80 24.07
CA LYS A 80 -0.27 -7.42 23.57
C LYS A 80 0.70 -7.39 22.39
N VAL A 81 0.36 -6.66 21.34
CA VAL A 81 1.23 -6.42 20.18
C VAL A 81 2.05 -5.16 20.45
N SER A 82 3.37 -5.26 20.32
CA SER A 82 4.29 -4.12 20.54
C SER A 82 5.04 -3.73 19.27
N LYS A 83 5.16 -4.65 18.30
CA LYS A 83 5.85 -4.40 17.04
C LYS A 83 5.10 -5.00 15.86
N ILE A 84 5.04 -4.25 14.78
CA ILE A 84 4.47 -4.68 13.51
C ILE A 84 5.51 -4.43 12.43
N ASN A 85 5.83 -5.45 11.64
CA ASN A 85 6.65 -5.28 10.45
C ASN A 85 5.78 -5.48 9.21
N VAL A 86 5.87 -4.56 8.27
CA VAL A 86 5.14 -4.62 7.00
C VAL A 86 6.12 -4.40 5.87
N TRP A 87 6.07 -5.23 4.83
CA TRP A 87 6.97 -5.08 3.71
C TRP A 87 6.35 -5.49 2.38
N THR A 88 6.96 -5.00 1.30
CA THR A 88 6.52 -5.26 -0.07
C THR A 88 7.68 -5.46 -1.05
N ASP A 89 7.42 -6.20 -2.12
CA ASP A 89 8.32 -6.37 -3.26
C ASP A 89 8.28 -5.17 -4.22
N ARG A 90 7.44 -4.17 -3.93
CA ARG A 90 7.48 -2.88 -4.61
C ARG A 90 8.72 -2.09 -4.21
N PRO A 91 9.20 -1.16 -5.07
CA PRO A 91 8.72 -0.87 -6.42
C PRO A 91 8.97 -2.00 -7.42
N VAL A 92 8.00 -2.25 -8.32
CA VAL A 92 8.17 -3.10 -9.53
C VAL A 92 8.22 -2.26 -10.81
N TRP A 93 8.48 -0.97 -10.63
CA TRP A 93 8.74 0.02 -11.66
C TRP A 93 10.09 0.69 -11.36
N PRO A 94 10.70 1.39 -12.32
CA PRO A 94 11.96 2.06 -12.09
C PRO A 94 11.81 3.30 -11.19
N GLN A 95 12.62 3.42 -10.13
CA GLN A 95 12.72 4.61 -9.28
C GLN A 95 14.09 4.65 -8.55
N GLY A 96 14.39 5.74 -7.85
CA GLY A 96 15.66 5.92 -7.14
C GLY A 96 16.83 6.36 -8.02
N PHE A 97 16.56 6.84 -9.23
CA PHE A 97 17.53 7.38 -10.18
C PHE A 97 16.85 8.44 -11.07
N GLN A 98 17.64 9.28 -11.74
CA GLN A 98 17.09 10.35 -12.58
C GLN A 98 16.37 9.79 -13.81
N MET A 99 15.12 10.24 -14.05
CA MET A 99 14.38 9.82 -15.25
C MET A 99 15.11 10.29 -16.50
N LYS A 100 15.36 9.37 -17.44
CA LYS A 100 15.83 9.74 -18.77
C LYS A 100 14.67 10.33 -19.55
N ARG A 101 14.61 11.66 -19.62
CA ARG A 101 13.59 12.34 -20.44
C ARG A 101 13.96 12.20 -21.91
N SER A 102 13.11 11.53 -22.67
CA SER A 102 13.14 11.57 -24.13
C SER A 102 11.74 11.88 -24.64
N SER A 103 11.64 12.87 -25.52
CA SER A 103 10.38 13.23 -26.16
C SER A 103 10.07 12.17 -27.21
N GLN A 104 9.03 11.39 -26.96
CA GLN A 104 8.56 10.33 -27.85
C GLN A 104 7.17 10.66 -28.39
N LYS A 105 6.79 10.07 -29.52
CA LYS A 105 5.42 10.20 -30.02
C LYS A 105 4.47 9.42 -29.10
N LYS A 106 3.51 10.13 -28.51
CA LYS A 106 2.41 9.51 -27.75
C LYS A 106 1.47 8.72 -28.67
N PRO A 107 0.77 7.70 -28.16
CA PRO A 107 -0.32 7.05 -28.89
C PRO A 107 -1.38 8.04 -29.37
N ASN A 108 -1.94 7.83 -30.56
CA ASN A 108 -2.94 8.73 -31.16
C ASN A 108 -4.22 8.85 -30.31
N ASN A 109 -4.59 7.77 -29.60
CA ASN A 109 -5.75 7.70 -28.72
C ASN A 109 -5.47 8.16 -27.28
N LEU A 110 -4.25 8.62 -26.96
CA LEU A 110 -3.91 9.17 -25.65
C LEU A 110 -4.01 10.70 -25.68
N ASN A 111 -4.94 11.25 -24.91
CA ASN A 111 -4.92 12.68 -24.60
C ASN A 111 -3.97 12.93 -23.42
N TRP A 112 -2.77 13.43 -23.74
CA TRP A 112 -1.70 13.61 -22.75
C TRP A 112 -2.00 14.71 -21.74
N ASP A 113 -2.60 15.81 -22.18
CA ASP A 113 -3.01 16.91 -21.30
C ASP A 113 -4.01 16.44 -20.23
N LEU A 114 -5.01 15.64 -20.63
CA LEU A 114 -5.96 15.04 -19.69
C LEU A 114 -5.31 14.00 -18.75
N TRP A 115 -4.28 13.29 -19.22
CA TRP A 115 -3.55 12.34 -18.37
C TRP A 115 -2.68 13.06 -17.34
N LEU A 116 -1.99 14.15 -17.74
CA LEU A 116 -1.21 15.00 -16.83
C LEU A 116 -2.12 15.64 -15.78
N GLY A 117 -3.32 16.07 -16.16
CA GLY A 117 -4.32 16.60 -15.25
C GLY A 117 -3.76 17.80 -14.46
N PRO A 118 -3.73 17.76 -13.11
CA PRO A 118 -3.22 18.86 -12.31
C PRO A 118 -1.68 18.95 -12.24
N ALA A 119 -0.95 17.97 -12.77
CA ALA A 119 0.51 17.98 -12.75
C ALA A 119 1.09 19.01 -13.74
N ASN A 120 2.33 19.45 -13.49
CA ASN A 120 3.04 20.34 -14.41
C ASN A 120 3.20 19.70 -15.80
N TYR A 121 3.17 20.53 -16.84
CA TYR A 121 3.40 20.05 -18.20
C TYR A 121 4.78 19.39 -18.33
N THR A 122 4.80 18.18 -18.89
CA THR A 122 6.00 17.51 -19.38
C THR A 122 5.70 16.87 -20.72
N ASP A 123 6.73 16.69 -21.54
CA ASP A 123 6.60 15.90 -22.75
C ASP A 123 6.28 14.44 -22.42
N TYR A 124 5.55 13.81 -23.33
CA TYR A 124 5.26 12.37 -23.24
C TYR A 124 6.55 11.55 -23.28
N THR A 125 6.63 10.56 -22.39
CA THR A 125 7.73 9.59 -22.36
C THR A 125 7.24 8.22 -21.88
N THR A 126 7.78 7.15 -22.47
CA THR A 126 7.53 5.76 -22.05
C THR A 126 8.16 5.44 -20.70
N GLU A 127 9.08 6.28 -20.22
CA GLU A 127 9.65 6.15 -18.88
C GLU A 127 8.64 6.47 -17.78
N LEU A 128 7.52 7.13 -18.12
CA LEU A 128 6.46 7.54 -17.20
C LEU A 128 5.15 6.77 -17.46
N HIS A 129 4.65 6.81 -18.70
CA HIS A 129 3.40 6.18 -19.08
C HIS A 129 3.64 4.80 -19.70
N PRO A 130 2.81 3.77 -19.40
CA PRO A 130 1.54 3.84 -18.66
C PRO A 130 1.61 3.54 -17.16
N PHE A 131 2.76 3.09 -16.64
CA PHE A 131 2.81 2.45 -15.31
C PHE A 131 3.81 3.07 -14.33
N ASN A 132 4.96 3.52 -14.85
CA ASN A 132 6.13 3.93 -14.07
C ASN A 132 5.95 5.25 -13.31
N TRP A 133 4.90 6.02 -13.62
CA TRP A 133 4.49 7.23 -12.92
C TRP A 133 4.36 7.08 -11.40
N ARG A 134 4.15 5.86 -10.89
CA ARG A 134 4.12 5.55 -9.45
C ARG A 134 5.39 5.95 -8.71
N GLY A 135 6.53 5.94 -9.39
CA GLY A 135 7.84 6.27 -8.82
C GLY A 135 8.17 7.77 -8.80
N TRP A 136 7.23 8.63 -9.19
CA TRP A 136 7.46 10.06 -9.38
C TRP A 136 6.45 10.88 -8.57
N TRP A 137 6.93 11.79 -7.73
CA TRP A 137 6.09 12.47 -6.75
C TRP A 137 5.03 13.39 -7.34
N ASP A 138 5.17 13.84 -8.59
CA ASP A 138 4.13 14.62 -9.27
C ASP A 138 2.88 13.78 -9.63
N TYR A 139 3.03 12.45 -9.69
CA TYR A 139 1.99 11.55 -10.25
C TYR A 139 1.53 10.46 -9.28
N GLY A 140 2.47 9.87 -8.54
CA GLY A 140 2.22 8.74 -7.67
C GLY A 140 2.76 8.94 -6.26
N THR A 141 2.50 7.94 -5.43
CA THR A 141 2.79 7.96 -3.99
C THR A 141 3.82 6.91 -3.56
N GLY A 142 4.60 6.38 -4.52
CA GLY A 142 5.58 5.33 -4.29
C GLY A 142 4.96 4.01 -3.82
N ALA A 143 5.83 3.10 -3.37
CA ALA A 143 5.43 1.78 -2.88
C ALA A 143 4.51 1.86 -1.66
N LEU A 144 4.77 2.79 -0.73
CA LEU A 144 3.96 2.99 0.47
C LEU A 144 2.52 3.34 0.14
N GLY A 145 2.25 4.28 -0.77
CA GLY A 145 0.85 4.58 -1.13
C GLY A 145 0.22 3.52 -2.02
N ASP A 146 0.98 2.88 -2.93
CA ASP A 146 0.46 1.82 -3.80
C ASP A 146 0.06 0.56 -3.02
N MET A 147 0.86 0.14 -2.03
CA MET A 147 0.68 -1.14 -1.32
C MET A 147 0.33 -0.99 0.16
N GLY A 148 0.66 0.13 0.80
CA GLY A 148 0.37 0.36 2.22
C GLY A 148 -1.11 0.24 2.53
N CYS A 149 -1.99 0.77 1.67
CA CYS A 149 -3.44 0.60 1.86
C CYS A 149 -3.91 -0.87 1.89
N HIS A 150 -3.18 -1.79 1.24
CA HIS A 150 -3.53 -3.21 1.20
C HIS A 150 -2.95 -4.01 2.38
N LEU A 151 -1.75 -3.63 2.83
CA LEU A 151 -1.02 -4.33 3.88
C LEU A 151 -1.33 -3.78 5.28
N LEU A 152 -1.41 -2.44 5.41
CA LEU A 152 -1.65 -1.76 6.68
C LEU A 152 -3.10 -1.86 7.16
N ASP A 153 -4.06 -2.12 6.27
CA ASP A 153 -5.48 -2.24 6.63
C ASP A 153 -5.72 -3.27 7.75
N VAL A 154 -4.93 -4.35 7.76
CA VAL A 154 -5.04 -5.44 8.72
C VAL A 154 -4.59 -5.02 10.13
N PRO A 155 -3.35 -4.51 10.34
CA PRO A 155 -2.95 -3.87 11.58
C PRO A 155 -3.94 -2.81 12.08
N PHE A 156 -4.36 -1.89 11.21
CA PHE A 156 -5.24 -0.79 11.59
C PHE A 156 -6.59 -1.29 12.10
N LYS A 157 -7.25 -2.20 11.37
CA LYS A 157 -8.54 -2.76 11.80
C LYS A 157 -8.44 -3.67 13.02
N SER A 158 -7.40 -4.50 13.08
CA SER A 158 -7.30 -5.50 14.14
C SER A 158 -6.90 -4.91 15.49
N LEU A 159 -6.10 -3.84 15.50
CA LEU A 159 -5.66 -3.16 16.72
C LEU A 159 -6.38 -1.84 16.99
N ASP A 160 -7.31 -1.42 16.12
CA ASP A 160 -8.02 -0.14 16.22
C ASP A 160 -7.05 1.07 16.25
N LEU A 161 -6.06 1.05 15.36
CA LEU A 161 -5.04 2.10 15.29
C LEU A 161 -5.64 3.40 14.73
N GLY A 162 -5.26 4.53 15.34
CA GLY A 162 -5.60 5.87 14.89
C GLY A 162 -4.45 6.54 14.13
N TYR A 163 -4.18 7.79 14.48
CA TYR A 163 -3.03 8.53 13.94
C TYR A 163 -1.73 8.16 14.68
N PRO A 164 -0.59 8.10 13.98
CA PRO A 164 0.70 7.92 14.63
C PRO A 164 1.06 9.15 15.46
N THR A 165 1.81 8.94 16.55
CA THR A 165 2.38 10.01 17.39
C THR A 165 3.58 10.68 16.72
N ASP A 166 4.35 9.89 15.98
CA ASP A 166 5.54 10.32 15.26
C ASP A 166 5.86 9.35 14.12
N VAL A 167 6.68 9.85 13.18
CA VAL A 167 7.11 9.13 11.99
C VAL A 167 8.58 9.42 11.74
N GLU A 168 9.37 8.37 11.56
CA GLU A 168 10.77 8.43 11.16
C GLU A 168 10.97 7.69 9.83
N CYS A 169 11.83 8.21 8.95
CA CYS A 169 12.09 7.61 7.65
C CYS A 169 13.60 7.52 7.39
N SER A 170 14.03 6.38 6.87
CA SER A 170 15.36 6.14 6.33
C SER A 170 15.24 5.62 4.90
N VAL A 171 16.14 6.04 4.02
CA VAL A 171 16.13 5.67 2.60
C VAL A 171 17.49 5.20 2.14
N ALA A 172 17.53 4.33 1.15
CA ALA A 172 18.82 3.93 0.56
C ALA A 172 19.50 5.11 -0.14
N THR A 173 20.82 5.19 0.05
CA THR A 173 21.69 6.09 -0.71
C THR A 173 22.24 5.32 -1.91
N VAL A 174 22.02 5.84 -3.13
CA VAL A 174 22.52 5.21 -4.36
C VAL A 174 23.74 5.98 -4.87
N PHE A 175 24.88 5.31 -5.00
CA PHE A 175 26.11 5.88 -5.55
C PHE A 175 26.19 5.66 -7.06
N GLU A 176 26.23 6.74 -7.84
CA GLU A 176 26.42 6.67 -9.30
C GLU A 176 27.90 6.57 -9.67
N LYS A 177 28.77 7.14 -8.82
CA LYS A 177 30.22 7.04 -8.90
C LYS A 177 30.79 6.89 -7.50
N ALA A 178 32.04 6.44 -7.38
CA ALA A 178 32.72 6.38 -6.09
C ALA A 178 32.64 7.75 -5.39
N TRP A 179 32.11 7.76 -4.15
CA TRP A 179 31.96 8.96 -3.31
C TRP A 179 30.95 10.00 -3.81
N ASN A 180 30.18 9.71 -4.86
CA ASN A 180 29.16 10.60 -5.38
C ASN A 180 27.80 9.88 -5.43
N HIS A 181 26.93 10.23 -4.48
CA HIS A 181 25.57 9.70 -4.42
C HIS A 181 24.61 10.55 -5.24
N ASN A 182 23.60 9.91 -5.80
CA ASN A 182 22.55 10.62 -6.49
C ASN A 182 21.63 11.36 -5.51
N TYR A 183 21.02 12.43 -6.00
CA TYR A 183 19.98 13.16 -5.30
C TYR A 183 18.87 13.45 -6.30
N VAL A 184 17.75 12.73 -6.17
CA VAL A 184 16.63 12.78 -7.12
C VAL A 184 15.35 13.09 -6.34
N PRO A 185 15.15 14.35 -5.93
CA PRO A 185 14.02 14.74 -5.08
C PRO A 185 12.67 14.69 -5.81
N GLU A 186 12.65 14.57 -7.14
CA GLU A 186 11.42 14.43 -7.94
C GLU A 186 10.86 13.00 -7.91
N GLY A 187 11.70 12.02 -7.57
CA GLY A 187 11.39 10.59 -7.60
C GLY A 187 11.36 9.96 -6.21
N CYS A 188 10.67 8.83 -6.12
CA CYS A 188 10.70 7.98 -4.94
C CYS A 188 12.12 7.40 -4.73
N PRO A 189 12.57 7.20 -3.47
CA PRO A 189 13.83 6.52 -3.18
C PRO A 189 13.79 5.08 -3.68
N SER A 190 14.94 4.45 -3.95
CA SER A 190 14.98 3.05 -4.40
C SER A 190 14.41 2.07 -3.37
N SER A 191 14.65 2.34 -2.09
CA SER A 191 14.06 1.65 -0.94
C SER A 191 13.92 2.60 0.24
N SER A 192 12.97 2.29 1.12
CA SER A 192 12.69 3.03 2.34
C SER A 192 12.36 2.10 3.51
N ILE A 193 12.68 2.58 4.71
CA ILE A 193 12.17 2.09 5.98
C ILE A 193 11.44 3.27 6.63
N VAL A 194 10.16 3.08 6.96
CA VAL A 194 9.36 4.09 7.66
C VAL A 194 8.85 3.51 8.97
N THR A 195 9.25 4.11 10.08
CA THR A 195 8.77 3.74 11.41
C THR A 195 7.67 4.69 11.83
N LEU A 196 6.52 4.14 12.21
CA LEU A 196 5.37 4.87 12.77
C LEU A 196 5.11 4.37 14.18
N ASN A 197 5.07 5.27 15.14
CA ASN A 197 4.74 4.94 16.52
C ASN A 197 3.29 5.29 16.82
N PHE A 198 2.62 4.44 17.61
CA PHE A 198 1.25 4.63 18.03
C PHE A 198 1.13 4.41 19.54
N ASP A 199 0.30 5.24 20.18
CA ASP A 199 -0.14 5.02 21.55
C ASP A 199 -1.01 3.77 21.66
N GLU A 200 -1.19 3.28 22.90
CA GLU A 200 -2.10 2.18 23.17
C GLU A 200 -3.55 2.47 22.73
N THR A 201 -4.27 1.41 22.37
CA THR A 201 -5.68 1.48 21.99
C THR A 201 -6.54 0.73 22.99
N PRO A 202 -7.87 0.89 22.99
CA PRO A 202 -8.76 0.03 23.78
C PRO A 202 -8.58 -1.46 23.45
N LYS A 203 -8.25 -1.80 22.20
CA LYS A 203 -7.99 -3.19 21.77
C LYS A 203 -6.60 -3.70 22.16
N ASN A 204 -5.59 -2.84 22.23
CA ASN A 204 -4.21 -3.22 22.48
C ASN A 204 -3.56 -2.29 23.53
N LYS A 205 -3.43 -2.78 24.77
CA LYS A 205 -2.86 -2.06 25.93
C LYS A 205 -1.33 -2.04 25.94
N SER A 206 -0.75 -1.66 24.79
CA SER A 206 0.67 -1.46 24.53
C SER A 206 0.82 -0.44 23.42
N ASN A 207 1.83 0.43 23.53
CA ASN A 207 2.30 1.21 22.40
C ASN A 207 2.79 0.26 21.29
N VAL A 208 2.66 0.70 20.04
CA VAL A 208 2.98 -0.09 18.86
C VAL A 208 4.00 0.64 18.00
N GLU A 209 5.13 0.00 17.73
CA GLU A 209 6.06 0.40 16.67
C GLU A 209 5.68 -0.35 15.37
N LEU A 210 5.27 0.38 14.34
CA LEU A 210 5.02 -0.18 13.01
C LEU A 210 6.16 0.21 12.08
N VAL A 211 6.87 -0.77 11.53
CA VAL A 211 7.96 -0.59 10.59
C VAL A 211 7.52 -1.04 9.20
N TRP A 212 7.38 -0.08 8.28
CA TRP A 212 7.22 -0.29 6.85
C TRP A 212 8.58 -0.47 6.17
N MET A 213 8.67 -1.36 5.19
CA MET A 213 9.85 -1.61 4.37
C MET A 213 9.47 -1.83 2.90
N ASP A 214 10.18 -1.19 1.98
CA ASP A 214 10.04 -1.44 0.54
C ASP A 214 11.42 -1.51 -0.16
N GLY A 215 11.43 -1.74 -1.47
CA GLY A 215 12.65 -1.84 -2.28
C GLY A 215 13.51 -3.05 -1.96
N GLY A 216 12.86 -4.19 -1.71
CA GLY A 216 13.53 -5.46 -1.42
C GLY A 216 13.96 -5.63 0.04
N LEU A 217 13.70 -4.63 0.89
CA LEU A 217 13.89 -4.73 2.33
C LEU A 217 12.78 -5.59 2.96
N ARG A 218 13.14 -6.37 3.96
CA ARG A 218 12.21 -7.22 4.73
C ARG A 218 12.72 -7.40 6.15
N PRO A 219 11.84 -7.70 7.13
CA PRO A 219 12.29 -7.93 8.49
C PRO A 219 13.16 -9.18 8.60
N SER A 220 13.99 -9.24 9.63
CA SER A 220 14.66 -10.48 10.02
C SER A 220 13.64 -11.57 10.30
N HIS A 221 13.99 -12.82 10.00
CA HIS A 221 13.14 -13.97 10.23
C HIS A 221 12.99 -14.22 11.75
N PRO A 222 11.80 -14.06 12.36
CA PRO A 222 11.62 -14.27 13.79
C PRO A 222 11.86 -15.73 14.17
N GLN A 223 12.59 -16.00 15.26
CA GLN A 223 12.92 -17.37 15.71
C GLN A 223 11.70 -18.28 15.91
N LEU A 224 10.52 -17.70 16.14
CA LEU A 224 9.28 -18.44 16.34
C LEU A 224 8.70 -19.01 15.04
N ILE A 225 9.08 -18.45 13.89
CA ILE A 225 8.67 -18.93 12.58
C ILE A 225 9.70 -19.99 12.13
N PRO A 226 9.27 -21.17 11.66
CA PRO A 226 10.19 -22.16 11.10
C PRO A 226 10.98 -21.60 9.91
N ALA A 227 12.27 -21.93 9.83
CA ALA A 227 13.17 -21.36 8.83
C ALA A 227 12.77 -21.66 7.37
N ASP A 228 12.03 -22.75 7.14
CA ASP A 228 11.48 -23.16 5.85
C ASP A 228 10.13 -22.52 5.52
N ASP A 229 9.53 -21.79 6.48
CA ASP A 229 8.28 -21.10 6.26
C ASP A 229 8.50 -19.67 5.75
N PHE A 230 7.63 -19.21 4.84
CA PHE A 230 7.67 -17.83 4.39
C PHE A 230 7.03 -16.89 5.40
N LEU A 231 7.59 -15.68 5.54
CA LEU A 231 7.12 -14.68 6.52
C LEU A 231 5.76 -14.07 6.18
N GLY A 232 5.31 -14.19 4.93
CA GLY A 232 4.03 -13.64 4.46
C GLY A 232 3.58 -14.41 3.23
N GLU A 233 3.71 -13.79 2.06
CA GLU A 233 3.51 -14.47 0.78
C GLU A 233 4.65 -15.43 0.42
N GLU A 234 4.46 -16.20 -0.65
CA GLU A 234 5.50 -17.03 -1.24
C GLU A 234 6.78 -16.23 -1.52
N TYR A 235 7.93 -16.81 -1.16
CA TYR A 235 9.25 -16.16 -1.17
C TYR A 235 9.36 -14.92 -0.27
N SER A 236 8.41 -14.72 0.66
CA SER A 236 8.33 -13.55 1.53
C SER A 236 8.34 -12.23 0.76
N ARG A 237 7.71 -12.17 -0.42
CA ARG A 237 7.70 -10.97 -1.28
C ARG A 237 6.94 -9.81 -0.66
N ASN A 238 5.76 -10.08 -0.12
CA ASN A 238 4.97 -9.12 0.64
C ASN A 238 4.54 -9.76 1.95
N GLY A 239 4.31 -8.95 2.98
CA GLY A 239 3.72 -9.48 4.20
C GLY A 239 3.56 -8.50 5.34
N VAL A 240 2.88 -9.00 6.37
CA VAL A 240 2.66 -8.35 7.65
C VAL A 240 3.03 -9.36 8.74
N LEU A 241 3.82 -8.92 9.71
CA LEU A 241 4.10 -9.63 10.96
C LEU A 241 3.59 -8.77 12.12
N MET A 242 2.70 -9.32 12.94
CA MET A 242 2.28 -8.72 14.21
C MET A 242 2.93 -9.51 15.34
N ILE A 243 3.85 -8.88 16.06
CA ILE A 243 4.65 -9.50 17.12
C ILE A 243 4.05 -9.14 18.47
N GLY A 244 3.54 -10.15 19.17
CA GLY A 244 3.00 -10.01 20.51
C GLY A 244 3.75 -10.81 21.56
N GLU A 245 3.43 -10.57 22.83
CA GLU A 245 4.05 -11.20 24.00
C GLU A 245 4.06 -12.74 23.95
N LYS A 246 3.04 -13.35 23.33
CA LYS A 246 2.80 -14.80 23.36
C LYS A 246 2.97 -15.47 22.00
N GLY A 247 3.20 -14.71 20.93
CA GLY A 247 3.28 -15.26 19.60
C GLY A 247 3.39 -14.23 18.49
N VAL A 248 3.36 -14.73 17.26
CA VAL A 248 3.42 -13.92 16.04
C VAL A 248 2.25 -14.31 15.14
N ILE A 249 1.59 -13.31 14.57
CA ILE A 249 0.67 -13.50 13.45
C ILE A 249 1.40 -13.07 12.18
N SER A 250 1.34 -13.88 11.13
CA SER A 250 1.83 -13.52 9.79
C SER A 250 0.72 -13.59 8.76
N CYS A 251 0.77 -12.75 7.73
CA CYS A 251 -0.09 -12.86 6.57
C CYS A 251 0.51 -12.19 5.33
N GLY A 252 -0.03 -12.53 4.15
CA GLY A 252 0.29 -11.86 2.90
C GLY A 252 -0.54 -10.60 2.65
N THR A 253 -0.44 -10.04 1.44
CA THR A 253 -1.29 -8.92 1.00
C THR A 253 -2.77 -9.27 1.19
N TYR A 254 -3.58 -8.32 1.66
CA TYR A 254 -5.01 -8.52 1.91
C TYR A 254 -5.33 -9.53 3.03
N ALA A 255 -4.43 -9.71 3.99
CA ALA A 255 -4.47 -10.79 4.99
C ALA A 255 -4.61 -12.18 4.39
N ARG A 256 -4.05 -12.43 3.20
CA ARG A 256 -4.10 -13.75 2.60
C ARG A 256 -3.36 -14.78 3.45
N ASN A 257 -3.97 -15.96 3.55
CA ASN A 257 -3.45 -17.15 4.20
C ASN A 257 -2.77 -16.89 5.56
N PRO A 258 -3.46 -16.26 6.53
CA PRO A 258 -2.82 -15.86 7.76
C PRO A 258 -2.44 -17.07 8.60
N LYS A 259 -1.34 -16.94 9.33
CA LYS A 259 -0.77 -17.96 10.21
C LYS A 259 -0.55 -17.40 11.60
N LEU A 260 -0.71 -18.26 12.60
CA LEU A 260 -0.49 -17.96 14.01
C LEU A 260 0.56 -18.92 14.58
N TYR A 261 1.64 -18.35 15.10
CA TYR A 261 2.76 -19.07 15.69
C TYR A 261 2.82 -18.78 17.19
N ARG A 262 2.96 -19.82 18.01
CA ARG A 262 3.11 -19.74 19.47
C ARG A 262 4.12 -20.77 19.94
N LYS A 263 4.90 -20.43 20.97
CA LYS A 263 6.03 -21.26 21.40
C LYS A 263 5.54 -22.62 21.91
N GLY A 264 6.08 -23.70 21.35
CA GLY A 264 5.75 -25.06 21.75
C GLY A 264 4.39 -25.55 21.24
N GLU A 265 3.73 -24.80 20.36
CA GLU A 265 2.45 -25.17 19.78
C GLU A 265 2.55 -25.38 18.27
N LYS A 266 1.62 -26.16 17.72
CA LYS A 266 1.51 -26.32 16.27
C LYS A 266 1.00 -25.02 15.64
N THR A 267 1.63 -24.60 14.54
CA THR A 267 1.17 -23.45 13.74
C THR A 267 -0.27 -23.64 13.30
N ILE A 268 -1.08 -22.60 13.53
CA ILE A 268 -2.47 -22.53 13.05
C ILE A 268 -2.46 -21.75 11.74
N THR A 269 -3.00 -22.35 10.68
CA THR A 269 -3.11 -21.73 9.35
C THR A 269 -4.57 -21.60 8.98
N PHE A 270 -4.95 -20.45 8.42
CA PHE A 270 -6.26 -20.25 7.81
C PHE A 270 -6.10 -20.07 6.30
N ASN A 271 -6.78 -20.90 5.51
CA ASN A 271 -6.67 -20.86 4.05
C ASN A 271 -7.76 -19.94 3.47
N THR A 272 -7.35 -18.80 2.91
CA THR A 272 -8.26 -17.85 2.26
C THR A 272 -8.60 -18.26 0.83
N ASP A 273 -7.72 -19.04 0.18
CA ASP A 273 -7.91 -19.46 -1.22
C ASP A 273 -9.05 -20.50 -1.36
N SER A 274 -9.28 -21.33 -0.34
CA SER A 274 -10.40 -22.29 -0.32
C SER A 274 -11.79 -21.66 -0.25
N ILE A 275 -11.87 -20.35 0.05
CA ILE A 275 -13.14 -19.61 0.21
C ILE A 275 -13.52 -18.89 -1.10
N GLY A 276 -12.82 -19.17 -2.22
CA GLY A 276 -13.10 -18.56 -3.52
C GLY A 276 -12.53 -17.14 -3.69
N GLU A 277 -11.85 -16.61 -2.69
CA GLU A 277 -11.22 -15.27 -2.73
C GLU A 277 -10.05 -15.21 -3.72
N GLY A 278 -9.45 -16.34 -4.09
CA GLY A 278 -8.37 -16.40 -5.07
C GLY A 278 -8.72 -15.88 -6.47
N TYR A 279 -10.01 -15.82 -6.84
CA TYR A 279 -10.46 -15.32 -8.13
C TYR A 279 -10.53 -13.79 -8.22
N LEU A 280 -10.73 -13.09 -7.10
CA LEU A 280 -10.78 -11.62 -7.06
C LEU A 280 -9.45 -10.97 -7.48
N PHE A 281 -8.33 -11.68 -7.36
CA PHE A 281 -6.99 -11.12 -7.51
C PHE A 281 -6.20 -11.61 -8.74
N ARG A 282 -6.67 -12.63 -9.47
CA ARG A 282 -6.00 -13.14 -10.69
C ARG A 282 -5.96 -12.16 -11.86
N PHE A 283 -6.79 -11.11 -11.83
CA PHE A 283 -6.87 -10.11 -12.89
C PHE A 283 -5.70 -9.10 -12.91
N TYR A 284 -4.92 -8.99 -11.82
CA TYR A 284 -3.84 -8.00 -11.71
C TYR A 284 -2.43 -8.56 -11.94
N SER A 285 -2.20 -9.88 -11.76
CA SER A 285 -0.86 -10.46 -11.93
C SER A 285 -0.57 -11.03 -13.31
N SER A 286 -1.57 -11.11 -14.20
CA SER A 286 -1.50 -11.90 -15.43
C SER A 286 -1.56 -11.11 -16.74
N ARG A 287 -1.72 -9.78 -16.71
CA ARG A 287 -1.47 -8.99 -17.91
C ARG A 287 0.03 -8.84 -18.10
N LYS A 288 0.64 -9.80 -18.81
CA LYS A 288 1.76 -9.48 -19.69
C LYS A 288 1.33 -8.24 -20.47
N MET A 289 1.94 -7.10 -20.20
CA MET A 289 1.88 -5.97 -21.12
C MET A 289 2.52 -6.48 -22.40
N ASP A 290 1.66 -6.86 -23.35
CA ASP A 290 2.07 -6.98 -24.73
C ASP A 290 2.53 -5.58 -25.16
N GLN A 291 3.85 -5.38 -25.20
CA GLN A 291 4.49 -4.17 -25.69
C GLN A 291 4.60 -4.17 -27.23
N SER A 292 3.68 -4.84 -27.93
CA SER A 292 3.54 -4.71 -29.39
C SER A 292 2.27 -3.91 -29.74
N MET A 293 2.43 -2.59 -29.84
CA MET A 293 1.73 -1.72 -30.80
C MET A 293 2.33 -0.32 -30.81
#